data_AF-A0A8I0H553-F1
#
_entry.id   AF-A0A8I0H553-F1
#
_cell.length_a   1.000
_cell.length_b   1.000
_cell.length_c   1.000
_cell.angle_alpha   90.00
_cell.angle_beta   90.00
_cell.angle_gamma   90.00
#
_symmetry.space_group_name_H-M   'P 1'
#
loop_
_entity.id
_entity.type
_entity.pdbx_description
1 polymer ?
#
loop_
_entity_poly.entity_id
_entity_poly.type
_entity_poly.pdbx_seq_one_letter_code
_entity_poly.pdbx_strand_id
1 'polypeptide(L)' 'DYQTAHEIGRQLADAVTKGQHEYVLTTYIDKGHIHNHIIFCAVNFVDHHKYVSNKRTYYGIRNMSD' A
#
# COMPACT_ATOMS: atom_id res chain seq x y z
N ASP A 1 0.73 -14.06 11.99
CA ASP A 1 1.18 -15.01 10.96
C ASP A 1 1.54 -14.25 9.68
N TYR A 2 2.48 -14.74 8.89
CA TYR A 2 2.98 -14.01 7.70
C TYR A 2 1.94 -13.93 6.58
N GLN A 3 1.09 -14.94 6.44
CA GLN A 3 0.01 -14.95 5.45
C GLN A 3 -1.03 -13.89 5.81
N THR A 4 -1.39 -13.80 7.09
CA THR A 4 -2.28 -12.73 7.59
C THR A 4 -1.70 -11.35 7.33
N ALA A 5 -0.42 -11.14 7.62
CA ALA A 5 0.22 -9.85 7.36
C ALA A 5 0.23 -9.51 5.87
N HIS A 6 0.52 -10.48 5.01
CA HIS A 6 0.47 -10.29 3.56
C HIS A 6 -0.94 -9.91 3.08
N GLU A 7 -1.97 -10.62 3.55
CA GLU A 7 -3.36 -10.34 3.17
C GLU A 7 -3.82 -8.95 3.64
N ILE A 8 -3.45 -8.53 4.85
CA ILE A 8 -3.70 -7.16 5.34
C ILE A 8 -2.97 -6.13 4.45
N GLY A 9 -1.71 -6.40 4.08
CA GLY A 9 -0.94 -5.54 3.18
C GLY A 9 -1.60 -5.40 1.81
N ARG A 10 -2.15 -6.50 1.28
CA ARG A 10 -2.88 -6.53 0.01
C ARG A 10 -4.16 -5.70 0.08
N GLN A 11 -4.96 -5.89 1.13
CA GLN A 11 -6.19 -5.13 1.36
C GLN A 11 -5.91 -3.63 1.49
N LEU A 12 -4.85 -3.25 2.21
CA LEU A 12 -4.43 -1.85 2.30
C LEU A 12 -4.00 -1.30 0.94
N ALA A 13 -3.19 -2.05 0.18
CA ALA A 13 -2.77 -1.63 -1.16
C ALA A 13 -3.96 -1.46 -2.11
N ASP A 14 -4.92 -2.38 -2.10
CA ASP A 14 -6.14 -2.30 -2.89
C ASP A 14 -6.98 -1.07 -2.50
N ALA A 15 -7.14 -0.81 -1.20
CA ALA A 15 -7.90 0.34 -0.71
C ALA A 15 -7.24 1.69 -1.05
N VAL A 16 -5.91 1.77 -0.92
CA VAL A 16 -5.14 2.99 -1.19
C VAL A 16 -5.06 3.29 -2.68
N THR A 17 -4.83 2.27 -3.51
CA THR A 17 -4.70 2.42 -4.96
C THR A 17 -6.06 2.45 -5.67
N LYS A 18 -7.12 1.92 -5.04
CA LYS A 18 -8.45 1.73 -5.63
C LYS A 18 -8.42 0.96 -6.95
N GLY A 19 -7.40 0.12 -7.14
CA GLY A 19 -7.13 -0.57 -8.39
C GLY A 19 -6.74 0.35 -9.56
N GLN A 20 -6.41 1.63 -9.31
CA GLN A 20 -6.02 2.60 -10.35
C GLN A 20 -4.50 2.74 -10.51
N HIS A 21 -3.73 2.19 -9.57
CA HIS A 21 -2.27 2.20 -9.58
C HIS A 21 -1.77 0.75 -9.47
N GLU A 22 -0.86 0.37 -10.37
CA GLU A 22 -0.13 -0.90 -10.24
C GLU A 22 0.78 -0.87 -9.01
N TYR A 23 0.87 -1.98 -8.28
CA TYR A 23 1.70 -2.09 -7.09
C TYR A 23 2.38 -3.45 -6.95
N VAL A 24 3.47 -3.46 -6.19
CA VAL A 24 4.18 -4.65 -5.72
C VAL A 24 4.13 -4.65 -4.20
N LEU A 25 3.73 -5.79 -3.62
CA LEU A 25 3.70 -6.03 -2.19
C LEU A 25 4.72 -7.12 -1.83
N THR A 26 5.51 -6.88 -0.79
CA THR A 26 6.45 -7.87 -0.23
C THR A 26 6.32 -7.91 1.28
N THR A 27 6.33 -9.10 1.86
CA THR A 27 6.26 -9.31 3.32
C THR A 27 7.60 -9.85 3.82
N TYR A 28 8.27 -9.10 4.70
CA TYR A 28 9.52 -9.51 5.33
C TYR A 28 9.24 -10.20 6.66
N ILE A 29 9.93 -11.32 6.90
CA ILE A 29 9.79 -12.18 8.10
C ILE A 29 11.13 -12.39 8.85
N ASP A 30 12.21 -11.81 8.33
CA ASP A 30 13.60 -12.05 8.72
C ASP A 30 14.14 -11.09 9.80
N LYS A 31 13.45 -9.97 10.05
CA LYS A 31 13.93 -8.89 10.95
C LYS A 31 13.38 -8.95 12.38
N GLY A 32 12.95 -10.13 12.84
CA GLY A 32 12.35 -10.31 14.18
C GLY A 32 10.95 -9.71 14.34
N HIS A 33 10.39 -9.10 13.29
CA HIS A 33 9.00 -8.67 13.20
C HIS A 33 8.53 -8.73 11.75
N ILE A 34 7.25 -9.07 11.55
CA ILE A 34 6.65 -9.18 10.23
C ILE A 34 6.23 -7.78 9.77
N HIS A 35 6.67 -7.36 8.58
CA HIS A 35 6.28 -6.07 8.01
C HIS A 35 6.13 -6.15 6.49
N ASN A 36 5.29 -5.28 5.94
CA ASN A 36 5.03 -5.19 4.51
C ASN A 36 5.75 -4.00 3.90
N HIS A 37 6.29 -4.17 2.70
CA HIS A 37 6.69 -3.11 1.80
C HIS A 37 5.73 -3.07 0.62
N ILE A 38 5.15 -1.90 0.37
CA ILE A 38 4.26 -1.65 -0.76
C ILE A 38 4.89 -0.55 -1.61
N ILE A 39 5.12 -0.84 -2.89
CA ILE A 39 5.59 0.12 -3.89
C ILE A 39 4.53 0.19 -4.97
N PHE A 40 4.06 1.38 -5.32
CA PHE A 40 3.05 1.56 -6.37
C PHE A 40 3.44 2.66 -7.35
N CYS A 41 2.93 2.55 -8.58
CA CYS A 41 3.19 3.54 -9.62
C CYS A 41 2.58 4.89 -9.22
N ALA A 42 3.36 5.96 -9.27
CA ALA A 42 2.87 7.28 -8.88
C ALA A 42 1.82 7.85 -9.85
N VAL A 43 1.77 7.38 -11.10
CA VAL A 43 0.80 7.83 -12.11
C VAL A 43 -0.25 6.74 -12.26
N ASN A 44 -1.53 7.10 -12.21
CA ASN A 44 -2.59 6.11 -12.43
C ASN A 44 -2.75 5.79 -13.92
N PHE A 45 -3.26 4.61 -14.24
CA PHE A 45 -3.44 4.17 -15.64
C PHE A 45 -4.82 4.53 -16.22
N VAL A 46 -5.72 5.13 -15.42
CA VAL A 46 -7.10 5.44 -15.82
C VAL A 46 -7.17 6.81 -16.49
N ASP A 47 -6.69 7.85 -15.80
CA ASP A 47 -6.74 9.25 -16.23
C ASP A 47 -5.35 9.92 -16.28
N HIS A 48 -4.28 9.18 -16.00
CA HIS A 48 -2.88 9.61 -16.07
C HIS A 48 -2.50 10.73 -15.09
N HIS A 49 -3.30 10.93 -14.04
CA HIS A 49 -2.93 11.85 -12.97
C HIS A 49 -1.94 11.22 -11.99
N LYS A 50 -1.07 12.09 -11.45
CA LYS A 50 -0.09 11.74 -10.44
C LYS A 50 -0.72 11.71 -9.04
N TYR A 51 -0.38 10.68 -8.27
CA TYR A 51 -0.65 10.58 -6.84
C TYR A 51 0.01 11.73 -6.08
N VAL A 52 -0.79 12.44 -5.29
CA VAL A 52 -0.30 13.55 -4.47
C VAL A 52 0.19 13.02 -3.12
N SER A 53 1.49 12.78 -3.01
CA SER A 53 2.13 12.42 -1.75
C SER A 53 2.34 13.67 -0.88
N ASN A 54 1.58 13.78 0.21
CA ASN A 54 1.68 14.86 1.17
C ASN A 54 1.22 14.37 2.56
N LYS A 55 1.31 15.24 3.59
CA LYS A 55 0.92 14.88 4.95
C LYS A 55 -0.53 14.39 5.05
N ARG A 56 -1.46 15.03 4.32
CA ARG A 56 -2.88 14.66 4.35
C ARG A 56 -3.10 13.26 3.78
N THR A 57 -2.46 12.93 2.66
CA THR A 57 -2.59 11.60 2.04
C THR A 57 -1.89 10.52 2.88
N TYR A 58 -0.76 10.84 3.52
CA TYR A 58 -0.12 9.96 4.51
C TYR A 58 -1.04 9.63 5.69
N TYR A 59 -1.65 10.63 6.34
CA TYR A 59 -2.60 10.38 7.43
C TYR A 59 -3.84 9.64 6.96
N GLY A 60 -4.28 9.85 5.70
CA GLY A 60 -5.34 9.07 5.09
C GLY A 60 -5.01 7.57 5.01
N ILE A 61 -3.80 7.22 4.55
CA ILE A 61 -3.34 5.83 4.53
C ILE A 61 -3.26 5.26 5.95
N ARG A 62 -2.70 6.03 6.89
CA ARG A 62 -2.58 5.60 8.29
C ARG A 62 -3.93 5.26 8.90
N ASN A 63 -4.92 6.13 8.74
CA ASN A 63 -6.26 5.93 9.29
C ASN A 63 -7.05 4.81 8.58
N MET A 64 -6.68 4.43 7.36
CA MET A 64 -7.27 3.27 6.67
C MET A 64 -6.66 1.94 7.13
N SER A 65 -5.43 1.99 7.66
CA SER A 65 -4.70 0.80 8.11
C SER A 65 -4.92 0.48 9.59
N ASP A 66 -5.43 1.44 10.37
CA ASP A 66 -5.64 1.38 11.83
C ASP A 66 -7.10 1.00 12.12
#